data_AF-T1H7S1-F1
#
_entry.id   AF-T1H7S1-F1
#
_cell.length_a   1.000
_cell.length_b   1.000
_cell.length_c   1.000
_cell.angle_alpha   90.00
_cell.angle_beta   90.00
_cell.angle_gamma   90.00
#
_symmetry.space_group_name_H-M   'P 1'
#
loop_
_entity.id
_entity.type
_entity.pdbx_description
1 polymer ?
#
loop_
_entity_poly.entity_id
_entity_poly.type
_entity_poly.pdbx_seq_one_letter_code
_entity_poly.pdbx_strand_id
1 'polypeptide(L)'
;MTRTQCKIDMCPRLALNKVSQIRPYFRKEYNEYSDFKKRALYSDFPILIDHEQMYCSKGEFPSMKKWCHAQKYAFLAAGAQLGGTTRICFSLGIIMLESSANMVFGLPIFVVIITSKLVADMFSHPIYHAECLMKGMPLLEKRPPPYCSWILVKEVMNQQVVALTKDTTVGQILKVLKTTKHNGFPIVDQNFISYEDGIRSSGRLLGIILRSTLVTVLRHKLYKLTTLESLKILRNQFSSAIAVDKELKITGLDEGEEVVLDRFMHTSPMFIQMVVGVITRKDMAVHKCDMTCCTVESKVVPFVEHL
;
A
#
# COMPACT_ATOMS: atom_id res chain seq x y z
N MET A 1 1.32 39.30 -9.02
CA MET A 1 2.47 38.85 -8.21
C MET A 1 2.27 39.31 -6.78
N THR A 2 1.64 38.49 -5.94
CA THR A 2 1.53 38.73 -4.49
C THR A 2 2.08 37.50 -3.79
N ARG A 3 3.20 37.70 -3.10
CA ARG A 3 4.00 36.68 -2.43
C ARG A 3 3.33 36.37 -1.10
N THR A 4 2.43 35.40 -1.05
CA THR A 4 1.88 34.91 0.22
C THR A 4 2.94 34.08 0.94
N GLN A 5 3.55 34.68 1.96
CA GLN A 5 4.35 33.95 2.94
C GLN A 5 3.43 33.00 3.72
N CYS A 6 3.60 31.69 3.53
CA CYS A 6 3.03 30.70 4.44
C CYS A 6 3.73 30.82 5.79
N LYS A 7 3.03 31.41 6.76
CA LYS A 7 3.41 31.39 8.17
C LYS A 7 3.06 30.01 8.73
N ILE A 8 4.08 29.20 9.00
CA ILE A 8 3.90 27.88 9.63
C ILE A 8 3.77 28.13 11.13
N ASP A 9 2.55 28.40 11.60
CA ASP A 9 2.29 28.48 13.04
C ASP A 9 2.28 27.05 13.62
N MET A 10 3.38 26.71 14.26
CA MET A 10 3.64 25.40 14.86
C MET A 10 2.89 25.30 16.19
N CYS A 11 1.80 24.52 16.25
CA CYS A 11 1.10 24.27 17.51
C CYS A 11 1.91 23.29 18.39
N PRO A 12 2.41 23.70 19.58
CA PRO A 12 3.34 22.87 20.38
C PRO A 12 2.74 21.54 20.86
N ARG A 13 1.40 21.47 21.00
CA ARG A 13 0.68 20.25 21.40
C ARG A 13 0.70 19.14 20.35
N LEU A 14 0.76 19.49 19.06
CA LEU A 14 0.83 18.50 17.97
C LEU A 14 2.23 17.88 17.83
N ALA A 15 3.28 18.65 18.13
CA ALA A 15 4.66 18.14 18.17
C ALA A 15 4.84 17.08 19.27
N LEU A 16 4.30 17.30 20.46
CA LEU A 16 4.38 16.34 21.58
C LEU A 16 3.61 15.04 21.31
N ASN A 17 2.47 15.10 20.62
CA ASN A 17 1.72 13.90 20.22
C ASN A 17 2.39 13.10 19.08
N LYS A 18 3.19 13.75 18.21
CA LYS A 18 4.06 13.02 17.27
C LYS A 18 5.26 12.39 17.97
N VAL A 19 5.81 13.03 19.01
CA VAL A 19 6.92 12.48 19.81
C VAL A 19 6.52 11.21 20.58
N SER A 20 5.28 11.10 21.06
CA SER A 20 4.81 9.86 21.72
C SER A 20 4.67 8.68 20.75
N GLN A 21 4.54 8.92 19.45
CA GLN A 21 4.59 7.89 18.40
C GLN A 21 6.02 7.42 18.09
N ILE A 22 7.07 8.10 18.55
CA ILE A 22 8.47 7.74 18.27
C ILE A 22 8.88 6.41 18.96
N ARG A 23 8.42 6.15 20.19
CA ARG A 23 8.77 4.96 20.99
C ARG A 23 8.55 3.61 20.25
N PRO A 24 7.39 3.35 19.65
CA PRO A 24 7.16 2.09 18.92
C PRO A 24 7.91 2.01 17.59
N TYR A 25 8.26 3.15 16.95
CA TYR A 25 9.08 3.14 15.73
C TYR A 25 10.53 2.78 16.04
N PHE A 26 11.14 3.40 17.05
CA PHE A 26 12.48 3.02 17.51
C PHE A 26 12.53 1.57 17.96
N ARG A 27 11.52 1.05 18.67
CA ARG A 27 11.51 -0.37 19.09
C ARG A 27 11.50 -1.32 17.89
N LYS A 28 10.83 -0.97 16.79
CA LYS A 28 10.78 -1.81 15.59
C LYS A 28 12.07 -1.72 14.76
N GLU A 29 12.59 -0.53 14.54
CA GLU A 29 13.85 -0.31 13.83
C GLU A 29 15.05 -0.86 14.63
N TYR A 30 15.02 -0.76 15.98
CA TYR A 30 15.98 -1.41 16.88
C TYR A 30 15.92 -2.94 16.82
N ASN A 31 14.72 -3.53 16.74
CA ASN A 31 14.56 -4.97 16.61
C ASN A 31 15.09 -5.49 15.26
N GLU A 32 14.86 -4.76 14.17
CA GLU A 32 15.43 -5.07 12.85
C GLU A 32 16.97 -4.94 12.85
N TYR A 33 17.53 -3.94 13.52
CA TYR A 33 18.98 -3.80 13.74
C TYR A 33 19.54 -4.91 14.64
N SER A 34 18.83 -5.30 15.71
CA SER A 34 19.18 -6.41 16.61
C SER A 34 19.27 -7.73 15.85
N ASP A 35 18.28 -8.01 14.99
CA ASP A 35 18.25 -9.22 14.17
C ASP A 35 19.33 -9.22 13.09
N PHE A 36 19.66 -8.06 12.52
CA PHE A 36 20.83 -7.91 11.66
C PHE A 36 22.14 -8.14 12.42
N LYS A 37 22.32 -7.55 13.61
CA LYS A 37 23.49 -7.79 14.47
C LYS A 37 23.65 -9.27 14.77
N LYS A 38 22.56 -9.99 15.06
CA LYS A 38 22.57 -11.45 15.26
C LYS A 38 22.95 -12.25 14.01
N ARG A 39 22.62 -11.78 12.80
CA ARG A 39 23.03 -12.42 11.53
C ARG A 39 24.45 -12.06 11.11
N ALA A 40 24.88 -10.81 11.30
CA ALA A 40 26.24 -10.35 11.01
C ALA A 40 27.27 -10.92 12.00
N LEU A 41 26.87 -11.25 13.22
CA LEU A 41 27.69 -12.00 14.19
C LEU A 41 27.89 -13.49 13.81
N TYR A 42 27.16 -14.01 12.81
CA TYR A 42 27.28 -15.40 12.33
C TYR A 42 28.13 -15.55 11.06
N SER A 43 28.54 -14.43 10.45
CA SER A 43 29.64 -14.41 9.50
C SER A 43 30.90 -14.06 10.28
N ASP A 44 31.81 -15.02 10.42
CA ASP A 44 33.12 -14.89 11.08
C ASP A 44 33.97 -13.77 10.42
N PHE A 45 33.68 -12.53 10.77
CA PHE A 45 34.54 -11.39 10.52
C PHE A 45 34.96 -10.83 11.87
N PRO A 46 36.26 -10.90 12.21
CA PRO A 46 36.74 -10.36 13.47
C PRO A 46 36.44 -8.87 13.46
N ILE A 47 35.55 -8.46 14.36
CA ILE A 47 35.35 -7.06 14.76
C ILE A 47 36.65 -6.67 15.46
N LEU A 48 37.68 -6.37 14.68
CA LEU A 48 38.88 -5.72 15.13
C LEU A 48 38.47 -4.29 15.44
N ILE A 49 37.89 -4.12 16.63
CA ILE A 49 37.89 -2.82 17.28
C ILE A 49 39.36 -2.57 17.57
N ASP A 50 40.05 -1.88 16.65
CA ASP A 50 41.24 -1.13 17.02
C ASP A 50 40.79 -0.11 18.06
N HIS A 51 40.85 -0.56 19.32
CA HIS A 51 40.61 0.22 20.52
C HIS A 51 41.75 1.22 20.78
N GLU A 52 42.68 1.38 19.84
CA GLU A 52 43.73 2.38 19.91
C GLU A 52 43.31 3.69 19.27
N GLN A 53 43.06 4.66 20.17
CA GLN A 53 43.01 6.12 19.98
C GLN A 53 41.66 6.80 20.25
N MET A 54 40.92 6.36 21.27
CA MET A 54 39.93 7.25 21.90
C MET A 54 39.88 7.13 23.43
N TYR A 55 41.02 6.87 24.07
CA TYR A 55 41.19 7.19 25.48
C TYR A 55 41.97 8.50 25.60
N CYS A 56 41.27 9.53 26.07
CA CYS A 56 41.83 10.79 26.54
C CYS A 56 42.70 10.49 27.77
N SER A 57 43.94 10.02 27.56
CA SER A 57 44.86 9.64 28.65
C SER A 57 45.77 10.81 29.08
N LYS A 58 45.65 11.97 28.45
CA LYS A 58 46.27 13.23 28.90
C LYS A 58 45.27 14.33 28.61
N GLY A 59 44.98 15.18 29.59
CA GLY A 59 43.96 16.24 29.54
C GLY A 59 44.21 17.36 28.53
N GLU A 60 44.69 17.02 27.34
CA GLU A 60 44.86 17.90 26.19
C GLU A 60 43.84 17.48 25.13
N PHE A 61 42.92 18.39 24.80
CA PHE A 61 42.05 18.20 23.64
C PHE A 61 42.94 18.00 22.40
N PRO A 62 42.77 16.91 21.65
CA PRO A 62 43.62 16.67 20.49
C PRO A 62 43.40 17.76 19.43
N SER A 63 44.49 18.25 18.84
CA SER A 63 44.49 19.33 17.85
C SER A 63 43.44 19.12 16.74
N MET A 64 42.66 20.17 16.43
CA MET A 64 41.48 20.14 15.55
C MET A 64 41.72 19.49 14.17
N LYS A 65 42.94 19.58 13.65
CA LYS A 65 43.33 18.96 12.36
C LYS A 65 43.31 17.42 12.37
N LYS A 66 43.40 16.77 13.54
CA LYS A 66 43.51 15.31 13.64
C LYS A 66 42.18 14.57 13.48
N TRP A 67 41.04 15.25 13.69
CA TRP A 67 39.70 14.64 13.69
C TRP A 67 38.77 15.22 12.63
N CYS A 68 39.02 16.46 12.20
CA CYS A 68 38.18 17.17 11.24
C CYS A 68 38.52 16.78 9.79
N HIS A 69 37.99 15.64 9.33
CA HIS A 69 38.08 15.24 7.93
C HIS A 69 36.81 15.62 7.17
N ALA A 70 36.91 16.57 6.24
CA ALA A 70 35.76 17.08 5.48
C ALA A 70 34.97 15.98 4.75
N GLN A 71 35.64 14.91 4.30
CA GLN A 71 35.00 13.80 3.57
C GLN A 71 34.01 13.02 4.45
N LYS A 72 34.34 12.80 5.72
CA LYS A 72 33.49 12.06 6.67
C LYS A 72 32.20 12.84 6.95
N TYR A 73 32.30 14.16 7.14
CA TYR A 73 31.13 15.01 7.36
C TYR A 73 30.30 15.20 6.09
N ALA A 74 30.93 15.32 4.92
CA ALA A 74 30.22 15.41 3.64
C ALA A 74 29.41 14.14 3.36
N PHE A 75 29.97 12.96 3.64
CA PHE A 75 29.27 11.68 3.50
C PHE A 75 28.06 11.58 4.44
N LEU A 76 28.23 11.93 5.73
CA LEU A 76 27.14 11.95 6.70
C LEU A 76 26.04 12.96 6.31
N ALA A 77 26.43 14.14 5.80
CA ALA A 77 25.49 15.16 5.35
C ALA A 77 24.68 14.69 4.12
N ALA A 78 25.30 14.00 3.17
CA ALA A 78 24.60 13.39 2.04
C ALA A 78 23.56 12.37 2.50
N GLY A 79 23.93 11.51 3.46
CA GLY A 79 23.00 10.57 4.09
C GLY A 79 21.85 11.26 4.82
N ALA A 80 22.14 12.33 5.57
CA ALA A 80 21.13 13.14 6.24
C ALA A 80 20.10 13.71 5.26
N GLN A 81 20.57 14.27 4.14
CA GLN A 81 19.71 14.86 3.11
C GLN A 81 18.82 13.81 2.44
N LEU A 82 19.39 12.66 2.08
CA LEU A 82 18.64 11.57 1.44
C LEU A 82 17.63 10.94 2.42
N GLY A 83 18.02 10.73 3.67
CA GLY A 83 17.15 10.21 4.73
C GLY A 83 15.99 11.14 5.06
N GLY A 84 16.26 12.45 5.14
CA GLY A 84 15.25 13.47 5.39
C GLY A 84 14.26 13.66 4.24
N THR A 85 14.71 13.49 2.99
CA THR A 85 13.85 13.64 1.80
C THR A 85 12.97 12.42 1.56
N THR A 86 13.56 11.22 1.62
CA THR A 86 12.88 9.96 1.28
C THR A 86 12.15 9.31 2.46
N ARG A 87 12.60 9.57 3.70
CA ARG A 87 12.18 8.89 4.94
C ARG A 87 12.43 7.38 4.95
N ILE A 88 13.28 6.91 4.04
CA ILE A 88 13.77 5.53 3.98
C ILE A 88 15.11 5.52 4.72
N CYS A 89 15.13 4.97 5.93
CA CYS A 89 16.28 5.14 6.82
C CYS A 89 17.10 3.86 7.03
N PHE A 90 16.43 2.72 7.19
CA PHE A 90 17.12 1.47 7.46
C PHE A 90 17.89 0.97 6.23
N SER A 91 17.21 0.82 5.09
CA SER A 91 17.86 0.36 3.86
C SER A 91 18.89 1.36 3.33
N LEU A 92 18.62 2.67 3.43
CA LEU A 92 19.60 3.70 3.05
C LEU A 92 20.86 3.63 3.91
N GLY A 93 20.71 3.50 5.24
CA GLY A 93 21.84 3.36 6.15
C GLY A 93 22.68 2.11 5.86
N ILE A 94 22.04 0.99 5.51
CA ILE A 94 22.72 -0.23 5.09
C ILE A 94 23.46 -0.03 3.76
N ILE A 95 22.81 0.57 2.75
CA ILE A 95 23.46 0.84 1.45
C ILE A 95 24.68 1.73 1.65
N MET A 96 24.58 2.76 2.48
CA MET A 96 25.71 3.64 2.80
C MET A 96 26.82 2.91 3.55
N LEU A 97 26.46 2.08 4.54
CA LEU A 97 27.42 1.26 5.29
C LEU A 97 28.17 0.31 4.36
N GLU A 98 27.46 -0.41 3.49
CA GLU A 98 28.03 -1.34 2.51
C GLU A 98 28.92 -0.60 1.52
N SER A 99 28.46 0.54 0.98
CA SER A 99 29.24 1.36 0.04
C SER A 99 30.54 1.90 0.63
N SER A 100 30.56 2.11 1.95
CA SER A 100 31.76 2.57 2.67
C SER A 100 32.74 1.43 3.01
N ALA A 101 32.31 0.17 2.84
CA ALA A 101 33.04 -1.04 3.23
C ALA A 101 33.60 -1.01 4.68
N ASN A 102 33.00 -0.19 5.56
CA ASN A 102 33.46 0.01 6.92
C ASN A 102 32.29 0.05 7.91
N MET A 103 32.12 -1.07 8.61
CA MET A 103 30.99 -1.27 9.54
C MET A 103 31.09 -0.40 10.81
N VAL A 104 32.28 0.12 11.15
CA VAL A 104 32.48 0.99 12.32
C VAL A 104 31.71 2.31 12.17
N PHE A 105 31.49 2.77 10.94
CA PHE A 105 30.69 3.97 10.65
C PHE A 105 29.17 3.74 10.76
N GLY A 106 28.69 2.53 11.06
CA GLY A 106 27.26 2.26 11.13
C GLY A 106 26.52 3.11 12.16
N LEU A 107 27.04 3.18 13.39
CA LEU A 107 26.41 3.96 14.46
C LEU A 107 26.25 5.45 14.11
N PRO A 108 27.30 6.18 13.68
CA PRO A 108 27.14 7.60 13.30
C PRO A 108 26.23 7.80 12.07
N ILE A 109 26.26 6.90 11.08
CA ILE A 109 25.36 6.97 9.91
C ILE A 109 23.89 6.87 10.35
N PHE A 110 23.54 5.86 11.14
CA PHE A 110 22.15 5.67 11.57
C PHE A 110 21.67 6.80 12.47
N VAL A 111 22.51 7.31 13.39
CA VAL A 111 22.13 8.46 14.24
C VAL A 111 21.80 9.69 13.40
N VAL A 112 22.63 10.02 12.41
CA VAL A 112 22.42 11.19 11.53
C VAL A 112 21.16 11.02 10.66
N ILE A 113 20.96 9.83 10.07
CA ILE A 113 19.79 9.56 9.23
C ILE A 113 18.49 9.57 10.04
N ILE A 114 18.48 8.96 11.23
CA ILE A 114 17.29 8.90 12.10
C ILE A 114 16.95 10.29 12.64
N THR A 115 17.93 11.06 13.09
CA THR A 115 17.69 12.44 13.55
C THR A 115 17.14 13.31 12.43
N SER A 116 17.69 13.21 11.21
CA SER A 116 17.15 13.89 10.02
C SER A 116 15.71 13.48 9.72
N LYS A 117 15.39 12.18 9.77
CA LYS A 117 14.02 11.68 9.61
C LYS A 117 13.06 12.29 10.63
N LEU A 118 13.42 12.27 11.91
CA LEU A 118 12.57 12.79 12.99
C LEU A 118 12.24 14.26 12.79
N VAL A 119 13.25 15.08 12.49
CA VAL A 119 13.05 16.51 12.21
C VAL A 119 12.14 16.67 11.00
N ALA A 120 12.39 15.93 9.93
CA ALA A 120 11.64 16.04 8.69
C ALA A 120 10.17 15.56 8.85
N ASP A 121 9.89 14.51 9.64
CA ASP A 121 8.54 14.00 9.97
C ASP A 121 7.68 15.04 10.71
N MET A 122 8.30 16.03 11.36
CA MET A 122 7.59 17.14 11.98
C MET A 122 7.07 18.16 10.94
N PHE A 123 7.82 18.39 9.85
CA PHE A 123 7.52 19.45 8.88
C PHE A 123 6.75 18.97 7.65
N SER A 124 7.09 17.82 7.07
CA SER A 124 6.60 17.43 5.74
C SER A 124 6.40 15.93 5.56
N HIS A 125 5.63 15.55 4.54
CA HIS A 125 5.50 14.18 4.07
C HIS A 125 6.69 13.80 3.16
N PRO A 126 7.07 12.51 3.08
CA PRO A 126 8.13 12.05 2.18
C PRO A 126 7.80 12.34 0.71
N ILE A 127 8.85 12.59 -0.09
CA ILE A 127 8.68 12.92 -1.53
C ILE A 127 7.93 11.84 -2.31
N TYR A 128 8.21 10.56 -2.06
CA TYR A 128 7.54 9.45 -2.75
C TYR A 128 6.05 9.39 -2.43
N HIS A 129 5.66 9.79 -1.22
CA HIS A 129 4.25 9.85 -0.85
C HIS A 129 3.55 11.00 -1.58
N ALA A 130 4.19 12.17 -1.65
CA ALA A 130 3.69 13.31 -2.40
C ALA A 130 3.52 12.99 -3.90
N GLU A 131 4.50 12.34 -4.53
CA GLU A 131 4.37 11.92 -5.94
C GLU A 131 3.22 10.93 -6.15
N CYS A 132 2.98 10.01 -5.21
CA CYS A 132 1.86 9.07 -5.30
C CYS A 132 0.52 9.79 -5.21
N LEU A 133 0.41 10.80 -4.34
CA LEU A 133 -0.79 11.63 -4.21
C LEU A 133 -1.05 12.43 -5.48
N MET A 134 -0.01 13.05 -6.05
CA MET A 134 -0.13 13.80 -7.31
C MET A 134 -0.54 12.91 -8.49
N LYS A 135 -0.15 11.63 -8.49
CA LYS A 135 -0.59 10.63 -9.47
C LYS A 135 -2.00 10.08 -9.22
N GLY A 136 -2.67 10.49 -8.14
CA GLY A 136 -4.01 10.00 -7.78
C GLY A 136 -4.05 8.51 -7.40
N MET A 137 -2.91 7.93 -6.98
CA MET A 137 -2.86 6.51 -6.63
C MET A 137 -3.44 6.27 -5.22
N PRO A 138 -4.42 5.35 -5.05
CA PRO A 138 -4.99 5.04 -3.75
C PRO A 138 -4.01 4.20 -2.92
N LEU A 139 -3.12 4.86 -2.18
CA LEU A 139 -2.12 4.20 -1.34
C LEU A 139 -2.70 3.92 0.06
N LEU A 140 -2.74 2.64 0.43
CA LEU A 140 -3.12 2.21 1.77
C LEU A 140 -1.89 2.22 2.70
N GLU A 141 -2.03 2.85 3.86
CA GLU A 141 -0.97 2.85 4.87
C GLU A 141 -0.90 1.53 5.62
N LYS A 142 0.28 1.24 6.20
CA LYS A 142 0.51 0.03 7.00
C LYS A 142 -0.35 -0.04 8.26
N ARG A 143 -0.81 1.11 8.76
CA ARG A 143 -1.68 1.22 9.92
C ARG A 143 -2.86 2.12 9.57
N PRO A 144 -4.06 1.83 10.10
CA PRO A 144 -5.18 2.75 9.98
C PRO A 144 -4.86 4.07 10.71
N PRO A 145 -5.47 5.19 10.28
CA PRO A 145 -5.38 6.45 11.02
C PRO A 145 -5.78 6.27 12.48
N PRO A 146 -5.16 7.03 13.42
CA PRO A 146 -5.73 7.12 14.77
C PRO A 146 -7.18 7.59 14.63
N TYR A 147 -8.09 7.08 15.48
CA TYR A 147 -9.54 7.34 15.45
C TYR A 147 -10.41 6.56 14.44
N CYS A 148 -9.84 5.73 13.56
CA CYS A 148 -10.66 4.85 12.69
C CYS A 148 -11.31 3.67 13.41
N SER A 149 -11.07 3.46 14.71
CA SER A 149 -11.62 2.34 15.48
C SER A 149 -13.15 2.39 15.63
N TRP A 150 -13.77 3.55 15.47
CA TRP A 150 -15.21 3.77 15.63
C TRP A 150 -15.99 3.72 14.31
N ILE A 151 -15.29 3.71 13.17
CA ILE A 151 -15.91 3.74 11.85
C ILE A 151 -16.43 2.34 11.52
N LEU A 152 -17.72 2.25 11.24
CA LEU A 152 -18.36 0.98 10.90
C LEU A 152 -18.09 0.64 9.44
N VAL A 153 -17.90 -0.66 9.17
CA VAL A 153 -17.70 -1.17 7.81
C VAL A 153 -18.84 -0.77 6.86
N LYS A 154 -20.07 -0.65 7.39
CA LYS A 154 -21.26 -0.26 6.63
C LYS A 154 -21.17 1.15 6.03
N GLU A 155 -20.36 2.02 6.63
CA GLU A 155 -20.17 3.41 6.21
C GLU A 155 -19.11 3.53 5.12
N VAL A 156 -18.15 2.59 5.10
CA VAL A 156 -17.03 2.56 4.13
C VAL A 156 -17.38 1.74 2.89
N MET A 157 -18.19 0.69 3.05
CA MET A 157 -18.51 -0.23 1.96
C MET A 157 -19.44 0.41 0.93
N ASN A 158 -19.25 0.05 -0.34
CA ASN A 158 -20.20 0.40 -1.38
C ASN A 158 -21.38 -0.58 -1.36
N GLN A 159 -22.59 -0.06 -1.13
CA GLN A 159 -23.83 -0.84 -1.03
C GLN A 159 -24.42 -1.21 -2.39
N GLN A 160 -24.08 -0.49 -3.47
CA GLN A 160 -24.56 -0.79 -4.81
C GLN A 160 -23.72 -1.90 -5.45
N VAL A 161 -23.98 -3.14 -5.04
CA VAL A 161 -23.24 -4.32 -5.51
C VAL A 161 -23.88 -4.90 -6.77
N VAL A 162 -23.11 -5.01 -7.84
CA VAL A 162 -23.50 -5.76 -9.04
C VAL A 162 -23.05 -7.21 -8.86
N ALA A 163 -23.97 -8.07 -8.42
CA ALA A 163 -23.73 -9.50 -8.19
C ALA A 163 -24.22 -10.36 -9.37
N LEU A 164 -23.55 -11.49 -9.59
CA LEU A 164 -23.94 -12.52 -10.56
C LEU A 164 -24.49 -13.75 -9.81
N THR A 165 -25.39 -14.50 -10.42
CA THR A 165 -25.86 -15.79 -9.89
C THR A 165 -24.94 -16.93 -10.32
N LYS A 166 -25.11 -18.11 -9.70
CA LYS A 166 -24.40 -19.33 -10.09
C LYS A 166 -24.66 -19.67 -11.57
N ASP A 167 -25.93 -19.60 -11.94
CA ASP A 167 -26.43 -19.86 -13.29
C ASP A 167 -26.79 -18.49 -13.89
N THR A 168 -25.94 -17.99 -14.78
CA THR A 168 -26.15 -16.71 -15.48
C THR A 168 -26.07 -16.92 -16.97
N THR A 169 -26.83 -16.13 -17.73
CA THR A 169 -26.76 -16.21 -19.20
C THR A 169 -25.60 -15.41 -19.74
N VAL A 170 -25.09 -15.82 -20.90
CA VAL A 170 -24.04 -15.07 -21.62
C VAL A 170 -24.46 -13.62 -21.87
N GLY A 171 -25.73 -13.38 -22.25
CA GLY A 171 -26.26 -12.04 -22.46
C GLY A 171 -26.21 -11.16 -21.21
N GLN A 172 -26.51 -11.71 -20.04
CA GLN A 172 -26.40 -10.99 -18.75
C GLN A 172 -24.95 -10.62 -18.43
N ILE A 173 -24.01 -11.55 -18.62
CA ILE A 173 -22.58 -11.31 -18.40
C ILE A 173 -22.09 -10.19 -19.34
N LEU A 174 -22.43 -10.26 -20.63
CA LEU A 174 -22.07 -9.23 -21.60
C LEU A 174 -22.65 -7.86 -21.24
N LYS A 175 -23.90 -7.81 -20.77
CA LYS A 175 -24.53 -6.58 -20.30
C LYS A 175 -23.78 -6.00 -19.10
N VAL A 176 -23.44 -6.82 -18.11
CA VAL A 176 -22.69 -6.38 -16.92
C VAL A 176 -21.30 -5.89 -17.30
N LEU A 177 -20.61 -6.59 -18.20
CA LEU A 177 -19.27 -6.21 -18.67
C LEU A 177 -19.28 -4.90 -19.46
N LYS A 178 -20.34 -4.61 -20.24
CA LYS A 178 -20.50 -3.34 -20.97
C LYS A 178 -20.95 -2.18 -20.08
N THR A 179 -21.83 -2.46 -19.11
CA THR A 179 -22.44 -1.43 -18.24
C THR A 179 -21.49 -1.00 -17.13
N THR A 180 -20.65 -1.92 -16.63
CA THR A 180 -19.81 -1.66 -15.44
C THR A 180 -18.33 -1.72 -15.76
N LYS A 181 -17.55 -0.87 -15.08
CA LYS A 181 -16.07 -0.85 -15.12
C LYS A 181 -15.44 -1.62 -13.94
N HIS A 182 -16.21 -2.44 -13.23
CA HIS A 182 -15.71 -3.21 -12.09
C HIS A 182 -14.84 -4.39 -12.55
N ASN A 183 -13.78 -4.67 -11.80
CA ASN A 183 -12.83 -5.75 -12.09
C ASN A 183 -13.15 -7.07 -11.39
N GLY A 184 -14.11 -7.08 -10.46
CA GLY A 184 -14.54 -8.27 -9.74
C GLY A 184 -16.02 -8.21 -9.41
N PHE A 185 -16.67 -9.36 -9.48
CA PHE A 185 -18.10 -9.53 -9.28
C PHE A 185 -18.32 -10.66 -8.26
N PRO A 186 -19.09 -10.43 -7.19
CA PRO A 186 -19.48 -11.50 -6.28
C PRO A 186 -20.50 -12.41 -6.95
N ILE A 187 -20.36 -13.72 -6.72
CA ILE A 187 -21.34 -14.72 -7.12
C ILE A 187 -22.18 -15.06 -5.90
N VAL A 188 -23.49 -14.92 -6.03
CA VAL A 188 -24.45 -15.05 -4.92
C VAL A 188 -25.53 -16.08 -5.24
N ASP A 189 -26.02 -16.73 -4.20
CA ASP A 189 -27.26 -17.49 -4.22
C ASP A 189 -28.41 -16.55 -3.83
N GLN A 190 -29.29 -16.25 -4.79
CA GLN A 190 -30.44 -15.37 -4.60
C GLN A 190 -31.59 -16.03 -3.84
N ASN A 191 -31.53 -17.35 -3.58
CA ASN A 191 -32.56 -18.02 -2.77
C ASN A 191 -32.54 -17.55 -1.31
N PHE A 192 -31.41 -17.00 -0.85
CA PHE A 192 -31.21 -16.51 0.50
C PHE A 192 -31.05 -14.99 0.48
N ILE A 193 -32.16 -14.25 0.41
CA ILE A 193 -32.16 -12.78 0.54
C ILE A 193 -32.65 -12.44 1.95
N SER A 194 -31.85 -11.68 2.69
CA SER A 194 -32.23 -11.06 3.96
C SER A 194 -32.42 -9.54 3.79
N TYR A 195 -33.28 -8.99 4.62
CA TYR A 195 -33.50 -7.56 4.76
C TYR A 195 -33.19 -7.18 6.19
N GLU A 196 -31.97 -6.69 6.44
CA GLU A 196 -31.54 -6.23 7.76
C GLU A 196 -31.30 -4.72 7.70
N ASP A 197 -31.74 -3.99 8.73
CA ASP A 197 -31.53 -2.55 8.90
C ASP A 197 -31.95 -1.67 7.69
N GLY A 198 -32.98 -2.09 6.94
CA GLY A 198 -33.43 -1.34 5.76
C GLY A 198 -32.56 -1.54 4.51
N ILE A 199 -31.55 -2.41 4.57
CA ILE A 199 -30.63 -2.69 3.46
C ILE A 199 -30.94 -4.08 2.91
N ARG A 200 -31.22 -4.15 1.60
CA ARG A 200 -31.44 -5.40 0.90
C ARG A 200 -30.09 -6.07 0.63
N SER A 201 -29.90 -7.27 1.15
CA SER A 201 -28.75 -8.10 0.77
C SER A 201 -28.90 -8.62 -0.67
N SER A 202 -27.78 -8.79 -1.36
CA SER A 202 -27.75 -9.34 -2.73
C SER A 202 -27.92 -10.86 -2.77
N GLY A 203 -27.76 -11.53 -1.62
CA GLY A 203 -27.82 -12.99 -1.50
C GLY A 203 -26.72 -13.55 -0.62
N ARG A 204 -26.68 -14.87 -0.47
CA ARG A 204 -25.57 -15.58 0.19
C ARG A 204 -24.38 -15.64 -0.75
N LEU A 205 -23.20 -15.18 -0.31
CA LEU A 205 -21.99 -15.25 -1.13
C LEU A 205 -21.61 -16.72 -1.36
N LEU A 206 -21.25 -17.06 -2.60
CA LEU A 206 -20.66 -18.36 -2.99
C LEU A 206 -19.18 -18.22 -3.35
N GLY A 207 -18.80 -17.12 -3.99
CA GLY A 207 -17.42 -16.82 -4.35
C GLY A 207 -17.29 -15.49 -5.07
N ILE A 208 -16.08 -15.20 -5.56
CA ILE A 208 -15.83 -14.00 -6.37
C ILE A 208 -15.24 -14.40 -7.72
N ILE A 209 -15.65 -13.69 -8.78
CA ILE A 209 -15.10 -13.87 -10.12
C ILE A 209 -14.54 -12.56 -10.66
N LEU A 210 -13.37 -12.62 -11.28
CA LEU A 210 -12.73 -11.45 -11.87
C LEU A 210 -13.24 -11.20 -13.29
N ARG A 211 -13.23 -9.94 -13.71
CA ARG A 211 -13.55 -9.50 -15.07
C ARG A 211 -12.68 -10.20 -16.12
N SER A 212 -11.38 -10.31 -15.87
CA SER A 212 -10.43 -11.00 -16.76
C SER A 212 -10.79 -12.47 -16.96
N THR A 213 -11.24 -13.15 -15.88
CA THR A 213 -11.71 -14.53 -15.95
C THR A 213 -12.98 -14.63 -16.79
N LEU A 214 -13.98 -13.77 -16.56
CA LEU A 214 -15.21 -13.73 -17.36
C LEU A 214 -14.92 -13.50 -18.85
N VAL A 215 -14.05 -12.54 -19.18
CA VAL A 215 -13.66 -12.28 -20.56
C VAL A 215 -12.98 -13.50 -21.20
N THR A 216 -12.13 -14.20 -20.46
CA THR A 216 -11.46 -15.41 -20.95
C THR A 216 -12.45 -16.56 -21.17
N VAL A 217 -13.40 -16.74 -20.26
CA VAL A 217 -14.49 -17.73 -20.36
C VAL A 217 -15.33 -17.49 -21.62
N LEU A 218 -15.69 -16.23 -21.89
CA LEU A 218 -16.47 -15.86 -23.07
C LEU A 218 -15.67 -16.00 -24.37
N ARG A 219 -14.41 -15.54 -24.38
CA ARG A 219 -13.55 -15.57 -25.57
C ARG A 219 -13.30 -16.98 -26.08
N HIS A 220 -13.13 -17.94 -25.18
CA HIS A 220 -12.85 -19.33 -25.52
C HIS A 220 -14.08 -20.25 -25.43
N LYS A 221 -15.28 -19.68 -25.19
CA LYS A 221 -16.53 -20.43 -24.99
C LYS A 221 -16.38 -21.59 -24.00
N LEU A 222 -15.64 -21.35 -22.90
CA LEU A 222 -15.24 -22.39 -21.93
C LEU A 222 -16.42 -23.04 -21.21
N TYR A 223 -17.59 -22.41 -21.24
CA TYR A 223 -18.82 -22.92 -20.68
C TYR A 223 -19.36 -24.16 -21.43
N LYS A 224 -18.95 -24.39 -22.69
CA LYS A 224 -19.25 -25.62 -23.45
C LYS A 224 -18.27 -26.76 -23.19
N LEU A 225 -17.13 -26.47 -22.54
CA LEU A 225 -15.99 -27.37 -22.46
C LEU A 225 -15.94 -28.13 -21.13
N THR A 226 -15.24 -29.27 -21.12
CA THR A 226 -15.02 -30.08 -19.92
C THR A 226 -14.14 -29.33 -18.89
N THR A 227 -14.36 -29.60 -17.59
CA THR A 227 -13.71 -28.88 -16.47
C THR A 227 -12.18 -28.88 -16.52
N LEU A 228 -11.54 -29.96 -16.98
CA LEU A 228 -10.08 -30.06 -17.01
C LEU A 228 -9.43 -29.24 -18.13
N GLU A 229 -10.10 -29.11 -19.27
CA GLU A 229 -9.58 -28.38 -20.42
C GLU A 229 -9.69 -26.87 -20.21
N SER A 230 -10.80 -26.43 -19.63
CA SER A 230 -11.02 -25.03 -19.29
C SER A 230 -10.02 -24.50 -18.25
N LEU A 231 -9.66 -25.29 -17.24
CA LEU A 231 -8.65 -24.91 -16.25
C LEU A 231 -7.23 -24.80 -16.85
N LYS A 232 -6.86 -25.67 -17.80
CA LYS A 232 -5.57 -25.57 -18.50
C LYS A 232 -5.46 -24.28 -19.30
N ILE A 233 -6.53 -23.92 -20.01
CA ILE A 233 -6.60 -22.69 -20.81
C ILE A 233 -6.53 -21.46 -19.91
N LEU A 234 -7.29 -21.44 -18.81
CA LEU A 234 -7.26 -20.35 -17.83
C LEU A 234 -5.86 -20.16 -17.26
N ARG A 235 -5.21 -21.24 -16.80
CA ARG A 235 -3.84 -21.20 -16.24
C ARG A 235 -2.84 -20.59 -17.22
N ASN A 236 -2.91 -20.97 -18.49
CA ASN A 236 -1.96 -20.49 -19.51
C ASN A 236 -2.16 -19.00 -19.83
N GLN A 237 -3.36 -18.45 -19.68
CA GLN A 237 -3.69 -17.05 -19.99
C GLN A 237 -3.52 -16.09 -18.81
N PHE A 238 -3.40 -16.57 -17.56
CA PHE A 238 -3.11 -15.69 -16.42
C PHE A 238 -1.80 -14.90 -16.59
N SER A 239 -0.87 -15.39 -17.42
CA SER A 239 0.38 -14.67 -17.72
C SER A 239 0.23 -13.53 -18.74
N SER A 240 -0.83 -13.50 -19.56
CA SER A 240 -1.07 -12.52 -20.65
C SER A 240 -2.23 -11.55 -20.36
N ALA A 241 -2.99 -11.78 -19.28
CA ALA A 241 -4.22 -11.08 -18.93
C ALA A 241 -4.08 -9.58 -18.57
N ILE A 242 -2.87 -9.02 -18.63
CA ILE A 242 -2.59 -7.58 -18.41
C ILE A 242 -3.06 -6.73 -19.61
N ALA A 243 -3.42 -7.33 -20.75
CA ALA A 243 -3.80 -6.61 -21.99
C ALA A 243 -5.32 -6.55 -22.30
N VAL A 244 -6.21 -6.75 -21.31
CA VAL A 244 -7.64 -7.08 -21.55
C VAL A 244 -8.59 -5.87 -21.67
N ASP A 245 -8.09 -4.63 -21.70
CA ASP A 245 -8.93 -3.45 -22.00
C ASP A 245 -9.07 -3.13 -23.49
N LYS A 246 -8.47 -3.95 -24.38
CA LYS A 246 -8.77 -3.84 -25.81
C LYS A 246 -10.16 -4.40 -26.07
N GLU A 247 -11.10 -3.47 -26.30
CA GLU A 247 -12.45 -3.61 -26.85
C GLU A 247 -12.87 -5.06 -27.10
N LEU A 248 -13.84 -5.52 -26.32
CA LEU A 248 -14.58 -6.75 -26.52
C LEU A 248 -15.33 -6.69 -27.88
N LYS A 249 -14.61 -6.88 -29.00
CA LYS A 249 -15.19 -7.29 -30.29
C LYS A 249 -15.58 -8.75 -30.21
N ILE A 250 -16.41 -9.11 -29.23
CA ILE A 250 -17.00 -10.43 -29.17
C ILE A 250 -18.31 -10.38 -29.94
N THR A 251 -18.22 -10.54 -31.25
CA THR A 251 -19.36 -10.70 -32.16
C THR A 251 -19.61 -12.20 -32.36
N GLY A 252 -20.85 -12.67 -32.19
CA GLY A 252 -21.23 -14.07 -32.44
C GLY A 252 -21.23 -15.01 -31.22
N LEU A 253 -21.71 -14.52 -30.06
CA LEU A 253 -22.13 -15.41 -28.97
C LEU A 253 -23.64 -15.51 -28.91
N ASP A 254 -24.09 -16.70 -28.58
CA ASP A 254 -25.48 -17.02 -28.34
C ASP A 254 -25.86 -16.48 -26.94
N GLU A 255 -26.57 -15.35 -26.90
CA GLU A 255 -26.86 -14.64 -25.65
C GLU A 255 -27.74 -15.43 -24.66
N GLY A 256 -28.47 -16.44 -25.17
CA GLY A 256 -29.35 -17.30 -24.39
C GLY A 256 -28.67 -18.49 -23.71
N GLU A 257 -27.38 -18.75 -23.95
CA GLU A 257 -26.69 -19.88 -23.33
C GLU A 257 -26.40 -19.62 -21.85
N GLU A 258 -26.67 -20.63 -21.02
CA GLU A 258 -26.39 -20.58 -19.58
C GLU A 258 -24.93 -20.95 -19.29
N VAL A 259 -24.33 -20.19 -18.39
CA VAL A 259 -22.95 -20.36 -17.92
C VAL A 259 -22.98 -20.65 -16.43
N VAL A 260 -22.52 -21.84 -16.05
CA VAL A 260 -22.33 -22.22 -14.65
C VAL A 260 -21.00 -21.65 -14.14
N LEU A 261 -21.07 -20.54 -13.40
CA LEU A 261 -19.90 -19.78 -12.94
C LEU A 261 -19.16 -20.42 -11.76
N ASP A 262 -19.78 -21.38 -11.08
CA ASP A 262 -19.26 -22.13 -9.92
C ASP A 262 -17.87 -22.75 -10.19
N ARG A 263 -17.60 -23.14 -11.44
CA ARG A 263 -16.35 -23.79 -11.85
C ARG A 263 -15.18 -22.82 -12.02
N PHE A 264 -15.48 -21.52 -12.19
CA PHE A 264 -14.50 -20.49 -12.54
C PHE A 264 -14.28 -19.47 -11.43
N MET A 265 -15.07 -19.55 -10.36
CA MET A 265 -15.00 -18.60 -9.26
C MET A 265 -13.89 -18.96 -8.28
N HIS A 266 -13.35 -17.93 -7.64
CA HIS A 266 -12.44 -18.11 -6.54
C HIS A 266 -13.23 -18.32 -5.24
N THR A 267 -13.16 -19.52 -4.69
CA THR A 267 -13.67 -19.88 -3.37
C THR A 267 -12.60 -19.57 -2.31
N SER A 268 -12.39 -18.29 -1.99
CA SER A 268 -11.62 -17.94 -0.78
C SER A 268 -12.45 -18.31 0.46
N PRO A 269 -11.85 -18.71 1.60
CA PRO A 269 -12.60 -19.21 2.75
C PRO A 269 -13.59 -18.15 3.22
N MET A 270 -14.88 -18.49 3.17
CA MET A 270 -15.96 -17.59 3.55
C MET A 270 -16.57 -18.06 4.86
N PHE A 271 -16.52 -17.20 5.86
CA PHE A 271 -17.60 -17.19 6.84
C PHE A 271 -18.88 -16.90 6.04
N ILE A 272 -19.91 -17.73 6.17
CA ILE A 272 -21.17 -17.58 5.44
C ILE A 272 -21.73 -16.19 5.78
N GLN A 273 -21.57 -15.24 4.87
CA GLN A 273 -21.98 -13.86 5.04
C GLN A 273 -22.88 -13.47 3.88
N MET A 274 -23.97 -12.79 4.22
CA MET A 274 -24.86 -12.14 3.26
C MET A 274 -24.12 -10.98 2.61
N VAL A 275 -24.22 -10.84 1.29
CA VAL A 275 -23.55 -9.75 0.57
C VAL A 275 -24.38 -8.48 0.72
N VAL A 276 -23.92 -7.56 1.56
CA VAL A 276 -24.54 -6.24 1.76
C VAL A 276 -23.76 -5.14 1.04
N GLY A 277 -22.43 -5.30 0.90
CA GLY A 277 -21.58 -4.32 0.24
C GLY A 277 -20.23 -4.91 -0.17
N VAL A 278 -19.50 -4.18 -1.01
CA VAL A 278 -18.12 -4.51 -1.42
C VAL A 278 -17.19 -3.38 -1.00
N ILE A 279 -15.99 -3.75 -0.53
CA ILE A 279 -14.94 -2.80 -0.15
C ILE A 279 -13.76 -3.00 -1.09
N THR A 280 -13.33 -1.90 -1.70
CA THR A 280 -12.13 -1.86 -2.54
C THR A 280 -11.03 -1.03 -1.87
N ARG A 281 -9.81 -1.12 -2.41
CA ARG A 281 -8.69 -0.29 -1.95
C ARG A 281 -9.01 1.20 -2.04
N LYS A 282 -9.83 1.62 -3.02
CA LYS A 282 -10.23 3.03 -3.18
C LYS A 282 -11.04 3.48 -1.97
N ASP A 283 -12.04 2.69 -1.59
CA ASP A 283 -12.94 3.00 -0.46
C ASP A 283 -12.17 3.12 0.85
N MET A 284 -11.22 2.21 1.10
CA MET A 284 -10.34 2.30 2.27
C MET A 284 -9.37 3.49 2.24
N ALA A 285 -8.94 3.92 1.05
CA ALA A 285 -7.97 5.01 0.90
C ALA A 285 -8.62 6.39 1.08
N VAL A 286 -9.93 6.55 0.80
CA VAL A 286 -10.64 7.83 0.92
C VAL A 286 -10.67 8.35 2.36
N HIS A 287 -10.89 7.48 3.35
CA HIS A 287 -10.98 7.86 4.77
C HIS A 287 -9.67 8.40 5.38
N LYS A 288 -8.57 8.43 4.62
CA LYS A 288 -7.34 9.12 5.00
C LYS A 288 -7.43 10.65 4.83
N CYS A 289 -8.26 11.14 3.89
CA CYS A 289 -8.32 12.56 3.55
C CYS A 289 -9.02 13.41 4.60
N ASP A 290 -10.10 12.93 5.21
CA ASP A 290 -10.90 13.76 6.11
C ASP A 290 -10.18 14.10 7.43
N MET A 291 -9.29 13.23 7.90
CA MET A 291 -8.63 13.44 9.20
C MET A 291 -7.34 14.24 9.13
N THR A 292 -6.67 14.27 7.98
CA THR A 292 -5.43 15.04 7.81
C THR A 292 -5.67 16.42 7.18
N CYS A 293 -6.79 16.61 6.45
CA CYS A 293 -7.14 17.91 5.86
C CYS A 293 -7.81 18.88 6.83
N CYS A 294 -8.21 18.47 8.04
CA CYS A 294 -8.81 19.40 9.02
C CYS A 294 -7.82 20.44 9.61
N THR A 295 -6.55 20.48 9.19
CA THR A 295 -5.59 21.54 9.56
C THR A 295 -5.02 22.32 8.37
N VAL A 296 -5.44 22.03 7.15
CA VAL A 296 -5.14 22.85 5.98
C VAL A 296 -6.42 22.91 5.14
N GLU A 297 -7.05 24.08 5.06
CA GLU A 297 -8.07 24.37 4.05
C GLU A 297 -7.46 24.23 2.65
N SER A 298 -7.26 23.00 2.19
CA SER A 298 -7.13 22.69 0.79
C SER A 298 -8.49 22.21 0.34
N LYS A 299 -9.25 23.11 -0.31
CA LYS A 299 -10.36 22.75 -1.17
C LYS A 299 -9.88 21.64 -2.11
N VAL A 300 -10.23 20.39 -1.82
CA VAL A 300 -10.18 19.31 -2.79
C VAL A 300 -11.32 19.61 -3.75
N VAL A 301 -10.99 20.31 -4.84
CA VAL A 301 -11.92 20.46 -5.97
C VAL A 301 -12.08 19.05 -6.55
N PRO A 302 -13.30 18.47 -6.58
CA PRO A 302 -13.50 17.23 -7.29
C PRO A 302 -13.20 17.49 -8.77
N PHE A 303 -12.19 16.79 -9.30
CA PHE A 303 -11.85 16.84 -10.71
C PHE A 303 -12.95 16.08 -11.47
N VAL A 304 -14.00 16.83 -11.82
CA VAL A 304 -15.06 16.41 -12.73
C VAL A 304 -14.45 16.21 -14.12
N GLU A 305 -14.82 15.09 -14.72
CA GLU A 305 -14.50 14.65 -16.08
C GLU A 305 -14.66 15.76 -17.12
N HIS A 306 -13.63 16.00 -17.92
CA HIS A 306 -13.73 16.31 -19.35
C HIS A 306 -12.39 16.01 -20.01
N LEU A 307 -12.29 14.82 -20.60
CA LEU A 307 -11.60 14.49 -21.86
C LEU A 307 -11.89 13.01 -22.19
#